data_AF-A0A150SDM3-F1
#
_entry.id   AF-A0A150SDM3-F1
#
_cell.length_a   1.000
_cell.length_b   1.000
_cell.length_c   1.000
_cell.angle_alpha   90.00
_cell.angle_beta   90.00
_cell.angle_gamma   90.00
#
_symmetry.space_group_name_H-M   'P 1'
#
loop_
_entity.id
_entity.type
_entity.pdbx_description
1 polymer ?
#
loop_
_entity_poly.entity_id
_entity_poly.type
_entity_poly.pdbx_seq_one_letter_code
_entity_poly.pdbx_strand_id
1 'polypeptide(L)'
;MPEQQRYEPNEWTARLVRCSRRLLSAVVFREMAQVTLEQTGSLLLPAIGFYYSLFHAGCAMLYVDHQTSLEDLSHKTSRMTHQKLRQLLKGRLVPASVVDKDYVDYLDRLKWLREHVNYAVGGRLNGDDDVAEYDLNSESLYPETGFRMMVALSFVKDVASNVAIDSQTGLDRICTTIGDHFGDDLVQMYVPREHRERVWKFLVEHAVTT
;
A
#
# COMPACT_ATOMS: atom_id res chain seq x y z
N MET A 1 27.63 20.51 10.98
CA MET A 1 27.06 19.15 11.02
C MET A 1 25.57 19.27 11.15
N PRO A 2 24.75 18.62 10.32
CA PRO A 2 23.31 18.65 10.50
C PRO A 2 22.97 17.88 11.79
N GLU A 3 22.23 18.50 12.69
CA GLU A 3 21.69 17.84 13.88
C GLU A 3 20.85 16.63 13.43
N GLN A 4 21.31 15.43 13.77
CA GLN A 4 20.44 14.26 13.80
C GLN A 4 19.34 14.56 14.81
N GLN A 5 18.19 15.02 14.32
CA GLN A 5 16.96 15.15 15.08
C GLN A 5 16.69 13.80 15.76
N ARG A 6 17.02 13.68 17.04
CA ARG A 6 16.58 12.58 17.89
C ARG A 6 15.10 12.78 18.13
N TYR A 7 14.30 12.19 17.25
CA TYR A 7 12.86 12.15 17.42
C TYR A 7 12.51 11.31 18.65
N GLU A 8 11.46 11.72 19.37
CA GLU A 8 11.06 11.04 20.59
C GLU A 8 10.67 9.56 20.32
N PRO A 9 11.17 8.60 21.13
CA PRO A 9 11.00 7.15 20.90
C PRO A 9 9.54 6.67 20.73
N ASN A 10 8.56 7.43 21.22
CA ASN A 10 7.15 7.04 21.17
C ASN A 10 6.51 7.28 19.78
N GLU A 11 6.84 8.40 19.12
CA GLU A 11 6.19 8.75 17.85
C GLU A 11 6.63 7.83 16.72
N TRP A 12 7.94 7.61 16.57
CA TRP A 12 8.44 6.72 15.51
C TRP A 12 8.03 5.29 15.72
N THR A 13 8.01 4.80 16.96
CA THR A 13 7.49 3.46 17.23
C THR A 13 6.04 3.33 16.75
N ALA A 14 5.19 4.33 17.03
CA ALA A 14 3.81 4.33 16.55
C ALA A 14 3.73 4.40 15.01
N ARG A 15 4.55 5.24 14.37
CA ARG A 15 4.64 5.36 12.91
C ARG A 15 5.04 4.04 12.26
N LEU A 16 6.09 3.39 12.75
CA LEU A 16 6.63 2.15 12.21
C LEU A 16 5.64 0.99 12.37
N VAL A 17 4.95 0.89 13.52
CA VAL A 17 3.88 -0.10 13.71
C VAL A 17 2.68 0.15 12.78
N ARG A 18 2.34 1.41 12.49
CA ARG A 18 1.28 1.72 11.52
C ARG A 18 1.75 1.44 10.09
N CYS A 19 2.99 1.77 9.78
CA CYS A 19 3.63 1.48 8.50
C CYS A 19 3.63 -0.03 8.21
N SER A 20 4.09 -0.85 9.14
CA SER A 20 4.16 -2.31 8.99
C SER A 20 2.78 -2.91 8.67
N ARG A 21 1.74 -2.49 9.39
CA ARG A 21 0.34 -2.88 9.14
C ARG A 21 -0.12 -2.53 7.74
N ARG A 22 0.26 -1.34 7.26
CA ARG A 22 -0.09 -0.87 5.91
C ARG A 22 0.68 -1.64 4.84
N LEU A 23 1.96 -1.87 5.02
CA LEU A 23 2.75 -2.72 4.10
C LEU A 23 2.17 -4.12 4.00
N LEU A 24 1.91 -4.78 5.13
CA LEU A 24 1.32 -6.13 5.12
C LEU A 24 -0.04 -6.14 4.40
N SER A 25 -0.91 -5.18 4.70
CA SER A 25 -2.19 -5.04 3.98
C SER A 25 -1.97 -4.85 2.48
N ALA A 26 -0.99 -4.03 2.09
CA ALA A 26 -0.69 -3.72 0.71
C ALA A 26 -0.27 -4.98 -0.08
N VAL A 27 0.56 -5.83 0.53
CA VAL A 27 0.99 -7.11 -0.03
C VAL A 27 -0.19 -8.09 -0.11
N VAL A 28 -0.96 -8.25 0.97
CA VAL A 28 -2.15 -9.12 1.00
C VAL A 28 -3.12 -8.76 -0.13
N PHE A 29 -3.45 -7.47 -0.29
CA PHE A 29 -4.35 -7.03 -1.37
C PHE A 29 -3.78 -7.29 -2.76
N ARG A 30 -2.47 -7.12 -2.95
CA ARG A 30 -1.80 -7.39 -4.24
C ARG A 30 -1.89 -8.86 -4.62
N GLU A 31 -1.45 -9.73 -3.72
CA GLU A 31 -1.39 -11.17 -3.98
C GLU A 31 -2.80 -11.74 -4.15
N MET A 32 -3.77 -11.29 -3.33
CA MET A 32 -5.15 -11.75 -3.47
C MET A 32 -5.84 -11.23 -4.71
N ALA A 33 -5.53 -10.02 -5.17
CA ALA A 33 -6.00 -9.52 -6.47
C ALA A 33 -5.48 -10.41 -7.61
N GLN A 34 -4.20 -10.81 -7.55
CA GLN A 34 -3.58 -11.68 -8.54
C GLN A 34 -4.18 -13.09 -8.51
N VAL A 35 -4.36 -13.69 -7.34
CA VAL A 35 -5.06 -14.98 -7.17
C VAL A 35 -6.45 -14.91 -7.78
N THR A 36 -7.21 -13.84 -7.47
CA THR A 36 -8.57 -13.67 -7.99
C THR A 36 -8.58 -13.56 -9.51
N LEU A 37 -7.60 -12.85 -10.09
CA LEU A 37 -7.44 -12.74 -11.54
C LEU A 37 -7.14 -14.10 -12.17
N GLU A 38 -6.18 -14.85 -11.61
CA GLU A 38 -5.80 -16.18 -12.11
C GLU A 38 -6.96 -17.18 -12.04
N GLN A 39 -7.78 -17.12 -10.99
CA GLN A 39 -8.91 -18.04 -10.79
C GLN A 39 -10.12 -17.70 -11.65
N THR A 40 -10.40 -16.42 -11.86
CA THR A 40 -11.65 -15.98 -12.51
C THR A 40 -11.45 -15.57 -13.96
N GLY A 41 -10.22 -15.26 -14.38
CA GLY A 41 -9.92 -14.61 -15.66
C GLY A 41 -10.52 -13.21 -15.81
N SER A 42 -11.16 -12.68 -14.76
CA SER A 42 -11.91 -11.42 -14.78
C SER A 42 -11.18 -10.34 -14.02
N LEU A 43 -11.11 -9.14 -14.60
CA LEU A 43 -10.48 -7.98 -13.97
C LEU A 43 -11.37 -7.19 -13.02
N LEU A 44 -12.67 -7.53 -12.95
CA LEU A 44 -13.63 -6.78 -12.16
C LEU A 44 -13.20 -6.70 -10.68
N LEU A 45 -13.09 -7.85 -10.02
CA LEU A 45 -12.71 -7.91 -8.60
C LEU A 45 -11.23 -7.59 -8.35
N PRO A 46 -10.26 -8.08 -9.17
CA PRO A 46 -8.84 -7.77 -8.99
C PRO A 46 -8.50 -6.27 -9.01
N ALA A 47 -9.17 -5.46 -9.84
CA ALA A 47 -8.93 -4.01 -9.88
C ALA A 47 -9.14 -3.34 -8.51
N ILE A 48 -10.11 -3.83 -7.73
CA ILE A 48 -10.35 -3.35 -6.35
C ILE A 48 -9.16 -3.68 -5.45
N GLY A 49 -8.62 -4.89 -5.54
CA GLY A 49 -7.47 -5.33 -4.75
C GLY A 49 -6.19 -4.60 -5.15
N PHE A 50 -5.89 -4.44 -6.44
CA PHE A 50 -4.74 -3.66 -6.91
C PHE A 50 -4.82 -2.19 -6.44
N TYR A 51 -6.02 -1.60 -6.47
CA TYR A 51 -6.24 -0.27 -5.92
C TYR A 51 -5.89 -0.20 -4.43
N TYR A 52 -6.46 -1.07 -3.60
CA TYR A 52 -6.21 -1.05 -2.16
C TYR A 52 -4.78 -1.41 -1.79
N SER A 53 -4.11 -2.21 -2.63
CA SER A 53 -2.68 -2.45 -2.52
C SER A 53 -1.89 -1.14 -2.54
N LEU A 54 -2.02 -0.33 -3.61
CA LEU A 54 -1.29 0.94 -3.70
C LEU A 54 -1.81 2.00 -2.73
N PHE A 55 -3.10 1.98 -2.38
CA PHE A 55 -3.64 2.84 -1.32
C PHE A 55 -2.90 2.61 0.00
N HIS A 56 -2.71 1.33 0.39
CA HIS A 56 -2.01 0.99 1.61
C HIS A 56 -0.50 1.24 1.51
N ALA A 57 0.13 0.97 0.37
CA ALA A 57 1.53 1.33 0.13
C ALA A 57 1.76 2.85 0.27
N GLY A 58 0.88 3.66 -0.32
CA GLY A 58 0.89 5.12 -0.15
C GLY A 58 0.75 5.55 1.31
N CYS A 59 -0.14 4.92 2.07
CA CYS A 59 -0.24 5.19 3.50
C CYS A 59 1.04 4.80 4.27
N ALA A 60 1.69 3.68 3.90
CA ALA A 60 2.93 3.25 4.54
C ALA A 60 4.05 4.29 4.34
N MET A 61 4.22 4.79 3.11
CA MET A 61 5.16 5.86 2.81
C MET A 61 4.89 7.12 3.66
N LEU A 62 3.63 7.52 3.80
CA LEU A 62 3.29 8.69 4.61
C LEU A 62 3.55 8.49 6.11
N TYR A 63 3.44 7.27 6.64
CA TYR A 63 3.76 7.03 8.05
C TYR A 63 5.26 7.21 8.35
N VAL A 64 6.13 6.89 7.40
CA VAL A 64 7.58 7.12 7.54
C VAL A 64 8.01 8.51 7.08
N ASP A 65 7.16 9.27 6.39
CA ASP A 65 7.41 10.67 6.12
C ASP A 65 7.26 11.52 7.39
N HIS A 66 8.39 11.98 7.92
CA HIS A 66 8.44 12.82 9.12
C HIS A 66 7.75 14.18 8.93
N GLN A 67 7.60 14.66 7.69
CA GLN A 67 6.91 15.92 7.40
C GLN A 67 5.39 15.80 7.46
N THR A 68 4.86 14.58 7.40
CA THR A 68 3.43 14.32 7.52
C THR A 68 3.09 14.07 8.99
N SER A 69 2.23 14.91 9.56
CA SER A 69 1.83 14.81 10.97
C SER A 69 1.03 13.52 11.24
N LEU A 70 1.17 12.95 12.44
CA LEU A 70 0.33 11.80 12.82
C LEU A 70 -1.15 12.16 12.86
N GLU A 71 -1.52 13.41 13.14
CA GLU A 71 -2.91 13.87 13.11
C GLU A 71 -3.49 13.79 11.70
N ASP A 72 -2.72 14.12 10.66
CA ASP A 72 -3.14 13.95 9.28
C ASP A 72 -3.32 12.47 8.90
N LEU A 73 -2.66 11.56 9.61
CA LEU A 73 -2.71 10.11 9.34
C LEU A 73 -3.64 9.33 10.26
N SER A 74 -4.12 9.94 11.35
CA SER A 74 -4.89 9.25 12.38
C SER A 74 -6.39 9.21 12.09
N HIS A 75 -7.03 8.12 12.51
CA HIS A 75 -8.50 8.01 12.48
C HIS A 75 -9.20 8.87 13.55
N LYS A 76 -8.46 9.46 14.49
CA LYS A 76 -9.04 10.25 15.59
C LYS A 76 -9.58 11.59 15.10
N THR A 77 -8.93 12.17 14.10
CA THR A 77 -9.25 13.49 13.52
C THR A 77 -9.92 13.35 12.16
N SER A 78 -9.48 12.44 11.30
CA SER A 78 -10.15 12.11 10.04
C SER A 78 -9.59 10.81 9.45
N ARG A 79 -10.46 9.82 9.22
CA ARG A 79 -10.10 8.59 8.46
C ARG A 79 -9.43 8.95 7.13
N MET A 80 -8.36 8.24 6.76
CA MET A 80 -7.70 8.41 5.46
C MET A 80 -8.69 8.10 4.33
N THR A 81 -8.98 9.10 3.50
CA THR A 81 -9.82 8.97 2.30
C THR A 81 -8.98 8.91 1.03
N HIS A 82 -9.56 8.48 -0.09
CA HIS A 82 -8.90 8.47 -1.39
C HIS A 82 -8.39 9.86 -1.79
N GLN A 83 -9.21 10.89 -1.58
CA GLN A 83 -8.86 12.28 -1.86
C GLN A 83 -7.74 12.77 -0.95
N LYS A 84 -7.79 12.46 0.35
CA LYS A 84 -6.75 12.86 1.31
C LYS A 84 -5.41 12.22 0.98
N LEU A 85 -5.40 10.92 0.70
CA LEU A 85 -4.18 10.22 0.28
C LEU A 85 -3.57 10.89 -0.95
N ARG A 86 -4.38 11.11 -1.99
CA ARG A 86 -3.94 11.78 -3.22
C ARG A 86 -3.35 13.16 -2.96
N GLN A 87 -4.00 13.97 -2.13
CA GLN A 87 -3.50 15.31 -1.76
C GLN A 87 -2.17 15.24 -1.02
N LEU A 88 -2.02 14.32 -0.05
CA LEU A 88 -0.78 14.14 0.69
C LEU A 88 0.36 13.64 -0.21
N LEU A 89 0.11 12.67 -1.09
CA LEU A 89 1.11 12.20 -2.05
C LEU A 89 1.58 13.32 -2.98
N LYS A 90 0.64 14.08 -3.58
CA LYS A 90 0.97 15.21 -4.47
C LYS A 90 1.62 16.39 -3.75
N GLY A 91 1.28 16.62 -2.48
CA GLY A 91 1.78 17.75 -1.69
C GLY A 91 3.10 17.47 -0.96
N ARG A 92 3.42 16.20 -0.69
CA ARG A 92 4.59 15.79 0.11
C ARG A 92 5.59 14.96 -0.67
N LEU A 93 5.15 13.82 -1.20
CA LEU A 93 6.06 12.82 -1.76
C LEU A 93 6.47 13.10 -3.21
N VAL A 94 5.57 13.69 -4.02
CA VAL A 94 5.90 14.11 -5.39
C VAL A 94 6.95 15.24 -5.42
N PRO A 95 6.80 16.35 -4.65
CA PRO A 95 7.81 17.40 -4.63
C PRO A 95 9.16 16.93 -4.07
N ALA A 96 9.15 15.96 -3.17
CA ALA A 96 10.35 15.32 -2.64
C ALA A 96 10.99 14.31 -3.60
N SER A 97 10.42 14.10 -4.80
CA SER A 97 10.86 13.09 -5.78
C SER A 97 10.92 11.66 -5.23
N VAL A 98 10.13 11.37 -4.19
CA VAL A 98 9.99 10.04 -3.60
C VAL A 98 9.11 9.15 -4.48
N VAL A 99 8.04 9.73 -5.01
CA VAL A 99 7.20 9.13 -6.05
C VAL A 99 7.08 10.10 -7.21
N ASP A 100 6.96 9.59 -8.42
CA ASP A 100 6.68 10.41 -9.59
C ASP A 100 5.18 10.71 -9.71
N LYS A 101 4.85 11.57 -10.68
CA LYS A 101 3.46 11.88 -11.01
C LYS A 101 2.72 10.63 -11.51
N ASP A 102 3.44 9.74 -12.19
CA ASP A 102 2.89 8.51 -12.79
C ASP A 102 2.41 7.51 -11.74
N TYR A 103 3.00 7.49 -10.54
CA TYR A 103 2.49 6.76 -9.39
C TYR A 103 1.08 7.21 -9.04
N VAL A 104 0.87 8.52 -8.93
CA VAL A 104 -0.43 9.08 -8.53
C VAL A 104 -1.45 8.96 -9.66
N ASP A 105 -1.02 9.16 -10.90
CA ASP A 105 -1.90 9.02 -12.07
C ASP A 105 -2.34 7.55 -12.24
N TYR A 106 -1.46 6.58 -11.97
CA TYR A 106 -1.83 5.16 -11.95
C TYR A 106 -2.74 4.79 -10.76
N LEU A 107 -2.53 5.38 -9.58
CA LEU A 107 -3.44 5.22 -8.45
C LEU A 107 -4.85 5.78 -8.78
N ASP A 108 -4.92 6.93 -9.46
CA ASP A 108 -6.17 7.53 -9.94
C ASP A 108 -6.84 6.62 -11.00
N ARG A 109 -6.08 6.00 -11.91
CA ARG A 109 -6.59 4.99 -12.86
C ARG A 109 -7.20 3.79 -12.14
N LEU A 110 -6.50 3.20 -11.16
CA LEU A 110 -7.00 2.08 -10.38
C LEU A 110 -8.24 2.45 -9.55
N LYS A 111 -8.29 3.68 -9.02
CA LYS A 111 -9.46 4.20 -8.31
C LYS A 111 -10.68 4.25 -9.24
N TRP A 112 -10.51 4.81 -10.43
CA TRP A 112 -11.56 4.89 -11.43
C TRP A 112 -12.06 3.50 -11.82
N LEU A 113 -11.15 2.56 -12.09
CA LEU A 113 -11.50 1.16 -12.36
C LEU A 113 -12.31 0.54 -11.21
N ARG A 114 -11.85 0.71 -9.96
CA ARG A 114 -12.56 0.25 -8.77
C ARG A 114 -13.95 0.88 -8.63
N GLU A 115 -14.10 2.17 -8.91
CA GLU A 115 -15.40 2.84 -8.87
C GLU A 115 -16.33 2.31 -9.96
N HIS A 116 -15.83 2.22 -11.20
CA HIS A 116 -16.59 1.72 -12.33
C HIS A 116 -17.09 0.28 -12.09
N VAL A 117 -16.24 -0.64 -11.63
CA VAL A 117 -16.67 -2.01 -11.30
C VAL A 117 -17.75 -2.04 -10.22
N ASN A 118 -17.59 -1.24 -9.15
CA ASN A 118 -18.57 -1.22 -8.05
C ASN A 118 -19.95 -0.70 -8.49
N TYR A 119 -20.00 0.23 -9.44
CA TYR A 119 -21.26 0.77 -9.95
C TYR A 119 -21.84 -0.04 -11.12
N ALA A 120 -21.00 -0.70 -11.93
CA ALA A 120 -21.43 -1.60 -12.99
C ALA A 120 -22.18 -2.84 -12.45
N VAL A 121 -21.74 -3.39 -11.31
CA VAL A 121 -22.42 -4.51 -10.63
C VAL A 121 -23.72 -4.06 -9.92
N GLY A 122 -23.85 -2.78 -9.58
CA GLY A 122 -24.96 -2.22 -8.80
C GLY A 122 -26.12 -1.60 -9.59
N GLY A 123 -26.02 -1.46 -10.91
CA GLY A 123 -27.10 -0.98 -11.78
C GLY A 123 -27.30 0.54 -11.83
N ARG A 124 -26.75 1.17 -12.88
CA ARG A 124 -27.27 2.28 -13.72
C ARG A 124 -26.06 2.91 -14.43
N LEU A 125 -25.62 2.26 -15.51
CA LEU A 125 -24.87 2.96 -16.55
C LEU A 125 -25.91 3.78 -17.31
N ASN A 126 -26.06 5.05 -16.97
CA ASN A 126 -26.89 5.96 -17.75
C ASN A 126 -26.08 6.39 -18.96
N GLY A 127 -26.41 5.84 -20.12
CA GLY A 127 -25.87 6.23 -21.42
C GLY A 127 -24.72 5.35 -21.88
N ASP A 128 -24.81 4.94 -23.15
CA ASP A 128 -23.88 4.43 -24.17
C ASP A 128 -22.34 4.35 -23.91
N ASP A 129 -21.85 4.29 -22.68
CA ASP A 129 -20.44 4.05 -22.36
C ASP A 129 -20.20 2.54 -22.31
N ASP A 130 -20.11 1.98 -23.51
CA ASP A 130 -19.76 0.60 -23.77
C ASP A 130 -18.49 0.18 -23.01
N VAL A 131 -18.64 -0.88 -22.22
CA VAL A 131 -17.56 -1.69 -21.61
C VAL A 131 -16.56 -2.20 -22.67
N ALA A 132 -16.88 -2.05 -23.97
CA ALA A 132 -16.10 -2.47 -25.12
C ALA A 132 -14.86 -1.59 -25.43
N GLU A 133 -14.71 -0.40 -24.84
CA GLU A 133 -13.65 0.54 -25.26
C GLU A 133 -12.40 0.58 -24.37
N TYR A 134 -12.38 -0.12 -23.23
CA TYR A 134 -11.21 -0.09 -22.35
C TYR A 134 -10.33 -1.30 -22.58
N ASP A 135 -9.10 -1.03 -23.05
CA ASP A 135 -7.95 -1.92 -23.01
C ASP A 135 -7.60 -2.21 -21.54
N LEU A 136 -8.47 -3.00 -20.92
CA LEU A 136 -8.31 -3.73 -19.68
C LEU A 136 -7.28 -4.82 -19.96
N ASN A 137 -6.08 -4.42 -20.34
CA ASN A 137 -4.96 -5.32 -20.59
C ASN A 137 -4.51 -5.85 -19.22
N SER A 138 -5.19 -6.91 -18.78
CA SER A 138 -5.03 -7.59 -17.50
C SER A 138 -3.59 -7.96 -17.23
N GLU A 139 -2.87 -8.27 -18.31
CA GLU A 139 -1.46 -8.64 -18.33
C GLU A 139 -0.56 -7.54 -17.73
N SER A 140 -0.99 -6.28 -17.74
CA SER A 140 -0.18 -5.15 -17.23
C SER A 140 -0.43 -4.80 -15.76
N LEU A 141 -1.62 -5.05 -15.19
CA LEU A 141 -1.96 -4.49 -13.87
C LEU A 141 -1.13 -5.05 -12.72
N TYR A 142 -0.86 -6.36 -12.71
CA TYR A 142 -0.06 -6.98 -11.66
C TYR A 142 1.42 -6.58 -11.69
N PRO A 143 2.10 -6.61 -12.87
CA PRO A 143 3.45 -6.06 -13.00
C PRO A 143 3.52 -4.57 -12.63
N GLU A 144 2.58 -3.75 -13.11
CA GLU A 144 2.60 -2.31 -12.95
C GLU A 144 2.32 -1.87 -11.50
N THR A 145 1.42 -2.59 -10.83
CA THR A 145 1.20 -2.48 -9.37
C THR A 145 2.43 -2.94 -8.60
N GLY A 146 3.09 -4.02 -9.05
CA GLY A 146 4.35 -4.50 -8.48
C GLY A 146 5.47 -3.46 -8.54
N PHE A 147 5.68 -2.84 -9.70
CA PHE A 147 6.67 -1.77 -9.87
C PHE A 147 6.45 -0.62 -8.87
N ARG A 148 5.21 -0.15 -8.73
CA ARG A 148 4.86 0.93 -7.79
C ARG A 148 4.96 0.49 -6.34
N MET A 149 4.64 -0.76 -6.03
CA MET A 149 4.90 -1.33 -4.70
C MET A 149 6.40 -1.26 -4.38
N MET A 150 7.27 -1.56 -5.34
CA MET A 150 8.71 -1.51 -5.15
C MET A 150 9.23 -0.10 -4.88
N VAL A 151 8.67 0.93 -5.54
CA VAL A 151 8.97 2.33 -5.21
C VAL A 151 8.63 2.62 -3.74
N ALA A 152 7.43 2.24 -3.30
CA ALA A 152 7.00 2.46 -1.92
C ALA A 152 7.84 1.70 -0.90
N LEU A 153 8.15 0.43 -1.16
CA LEU A 153 9.01 -0.39 -0.31
C LEU A 153 10.43 0.18 -0.20
N SER A 154 10.99 0.63 -1.32
CA SER A 154 12.35 1.18 -1.34
C SER A 154 12.44 2.43 -0.48
N PHE A 155 11.47 3.35 -0.61
CA PHE A 155 11.39 4.53 0.24
C PHE A 155 11.21 4.18 1.73
N VAL A 156 10.28 3.27 2.04
CA VAL A 156 10.06 2.86 3.43
C VAL A 156 11.31 2.26 4.05
N LYS A 157 12.01 1.38 3.32
CA LYS A 157 13.24 0.74 3.80
C LYS A 157 14.34 1.76 4.00
N ASP A 158 14.52 2.69 3.06
CA ASP A 158 15.53 3.75 3.17
C ASP A 158 15.30 4.60 4.44
N VAL A 159 14.08 5.11 4.62
CA VAL A 159 13.77 5.92 5.81
C VAL A 159 13.87 5.10 7.10
N ALA A 160 13.24 3.93 7.15
CA ALA A 160 13.18 3.13 8.38
C ALA A 160 14.55 2.61 8.83
N SER A 161 15.47 2.35 7.88
CA SER A 161 16.85 1.95 8.21
C SER A 161 17.66 3.07 8.86
N ASN A 162 17.29 4.33 8.59
CA ASN A 162 17.93 5.52 9.16
C ASN A 162 17.29 5.99 10.48
N VAL A 163 16.20 5.35 10.92
CA VAL A 163 15.56 5.63 12.21
C VAL A 163 16.11 4.68 13.26
N ALA A 164 16.75 5.22 14.31
CA ALA A 164 17.19 4.42 15.45
C ALA A 164 16.05 4.26 16.47
N ILE A 165 15.75 3.01 16.85
CA ILE A 165 14.77 2.66 17.89
C ILE A 165 15.45 1.72 18.87
N ASP A 166 15.72 2.21 20.09
CA ASP A 166 16.49 1.50 21.11
C ASP A 166 17.84 0.99 20.55
N SER A 167 18.07 -0.33 20.54
CA SER A 167 19.26 -0.99 19.98
C SER A 167 19.06 -1.53 18.57
N GLN A 168 17.96 -1.19 17.90
CA GLN A 168 17.55 -1.70 16.59
C GLN A 168 17.28 -0.56 15.60
N THR A 169 17.18 -0.90 14.31
CA THR A 169 16.68 0.04 13.30
C THR A 169 15.16 0.04 13.25
N GLY A 170 14.58 1.10 12.70
CA GLY A 170 13.14 1.13 12.43
C GLY A 170 12.71 0.04 11.44
N LEU A 171 13.59 -0.38 10.54
CA LEU A 171 13.34 -1.51 9.63
C LEU A 171 13.20 -2.82 10.40
N ASP A 172 14.07 -3.09 11.38
CA ASP A 172 13.96 -4.28 12.24
C ASP A 172 12.61 -4.31 12.97
N ARG A 173 12.12 -3.14 13.38
CA ARG A 173 10.80 -2.99 14.01
C ARG A 173 9.66 -3.32 13.06
N ILE A 174 9.74 -2.88 11.79
CA ILE A 174 8.76 -3.22 10.76
C ILE A 174 8.74 -4.74 10.55
N CYS A 175 9.91 -5.36 10.32
CA CYS A 175 10.05 -6.80 10.11
C CYS A 175 9.49 -7.59 11.29
N THR A 176 9.86 -7.21 12.52
CA THR A 176 9.36 -7.87 13.74
C THR A 176 7.84 -7.75 13.86
N THR A 177 7.25 -6.60 13.55
CA THR A 177 5.79 -6.41 13.63
C THR A 177 5.03 -7.17 12.54
N ILE A 178 5.69 -7.52 11.43
CA ILE A 178 5.08 -8.31 10.35
C ILE A 178 5.25 -9.82 10.63
N GLY A 179 6.38 -10.22 11.20
CA GLY A 179 6.64 -11.62 11.56
C GLY A 179 6.09 -12.04 12.93
N ASP A 180 5.43 -11.14 13.67
CA ASP A 180 4.80 -11.48 14.94
C ASP A 180 3.39 -12.08 14.74
N HIS A 181 2.75 -12.45 15.86
CA HIS A 181 1.39 -13.00 15.86
C HIS A 181 0.35 -12.07 15.20
N PHE A 182 0.56 -10.75 15.21
CA PHE A 182 -0.37 -9.85 14.55
C PHE A 182 -0.30 -10.01 13.03
N GLY A 183 0.89 -10.17 12.46
CA GLY A 183 1.05 -10.43 11.04
C GLY A 183 0.42 -11.75 10.62
N ASP A 184 0.66 -12.80 11.41
CA ASP A 184 0.01 -14.10 11.26
C ASP A 184 -1.52 -13.97 11.27
N ASP A 185 -2.09 -13.33 12.30
CA ASP A 185 -3.54 -13.18 12.44
C ASP A 185 -4.15 -12.45 11.23
N LEU A 186 -3.50 -11.39 10.74
CA LEU A 186 -4.00 -10.62 9.60
C LEU A 186 -4.00 -11.49 8.33
N VAL A 187 -2.90 -12.20 8.05
CA VAL A 187 -2.82 -13.10 6.90
C VAL A 187 -3.84 -14.23 7.06
N GLN A 188 -3.98 -14.82 8.23
CA GLN A 188 -4.92 -15.91 8.47
C GLN A 188 -6.38 -15.49 8.28
N MET A 189 -6.73 -14.26 8.66
CA MET A 189 -8.09 -13.73 8.57
C MET A 189 -8.51 -13.36 7.14
N TYR A 190 -7.58 -12.90 6.30
CA TYR A 190 -7.90 -12.38 4.96
C TYR A 190 -7.42 -13.26 3.80
N VAL A 191 -6.52 -14.21 4.05
CA VAL A 191 -5.91 -15.04 3.01
C VAL A 191 -6.24 -16.53 3.23
N PRO A 192 -6.92 -17.18 2.26
CA PRO A 192 -7.15 -18.62 2.28
C PRO A 192 -5.83 -19.39 2.43
N ARG A 193 -5.87 -20.53 3.13
CA ARG A 193 -4.68 -21.27 3.57
C ARG A 193 -3.71 -21.56 2.42
N GLU A 194 -4.25 -21.96 1.27
CA GLU A 194 -3.56 -22.31 0.04
C GLU A 194 -2.81 -21.14 -0.64
N HIS A 195 -3.11 -19.90 -0.25
CA HIS A 195 -2.49 -18.69 -0.84
C HIS A 195 -1.57 -17.94 0.10
N ARG A 196 -1.52 -18.32 1.39
CA ARG A 196 -0.71 -17.63 2.42
C ARG A 196 0.78 -17.63 2.08
N GLU A 197 1.29 -18.71 1.50
CA GLU A 197 2.69 -18.82 1.10
C GLU A 197 3.10 -17.76 0.08
N ARG A 198 2.20 -17.32 -0.82
CA ARG A 198 2.52 -16.25 -1.80
C ARG A 198 2.81 -14.92 -1.11
N VAL A 199 2.01 -14.58 -0.09
CA VAL A 199 2.21 -13.36 0.72
C VAL A 199 3.53 -13.43 1.47
N TRP A 200 3.80 -14.55 2.16
CA TRP A 200 5.04 -14.71 2.91
C TRP A 200 6.28 -14.72 2.02
N LYS A 201 6.21 -15.43 0.89
CA LYS A 201 7.28 -15.44 -0.12
C LYS A 201 7.61 -14.02 -0.57
N PHE A 202 6.60 -13.21 -0.91
CA PHE A 202 6.82 -11.81 -1.26
C PHE A 202 7.53 -11.03 -0.14
N LEU A 203 7.04 -11.15 1.10
CA LEU A 203 7.58 -10.41 2.24
C LEU A 203 9.05 -10.79 2.55
N VAL A 204 9.38 -12.09 2.46
CA VAL A 204 10.74 -12.60 2.67
C VAL A 204 11.67 -12.19 1.53
N GLU A 205 11.28 -12.39 0.27
CA GLU A 205 12.08 -12.05 -0.91
C GLU A 205 12.46 -10.56 -0.96
N HIS A 206 11.61 -9.69 -0.39
CA HIS A 206 11.81 -8.24 -0.39
C HIS A 206 12.36 -7.70 0.93
N ALA A 207 12.77 -8.60 1.86
CA ALA A 207 13.30 -8.28 3.18
C ALA A 207 12.41 -7.32 3.97
N VAL A 208 11.12 -7.67 4.04
CA VAL A 208 10.06 -6.99 4.82
C VAL A 208 9.65 -7.87 6.03
N THR A 209 10.12 -9.12 6.08
CA THR A 209 10.10 -10.04 7.22
C THR A 209 11.19 -11.12 7.04
N THR A 210 11.44 -11.92 8.07
CA THR A 210 12.32 -13.12 8.03
C THR A 210 11.53 -14.39 7.83
#